data_AF-A0A4R5F7R0-F1
#
_entry.id   AF-A0A4R5F7R0-F1
#
_cell.length_a   1.000
_cell.length_b   1.000
_cell.length_c   1.000
_cell.angle_alpha   90.00
_cell.angle_beta   90.00
_cell.angle_gamma   90.00
#
_symmetry.space_group_name_H-M   'P 1'
#
loop_
_entity.id
_entity.type
_entity.pdbx_description
1 polymer ?
#
loop_
_entity_poly.entity_id
_entity_poly.type
_entity_poly.pdbx_seq_one_letter_code
_entity_poly.pdbx_strand_id
1 'polypeptide(L)'
;MSTVFDFFENKNLLNGKGVCLMLFLGFISVTSFAQQKTAKPRKPDPEWVKAMEDPNANYYQAVAAFDAYWKNKVKPIEEDEMFETGGEKEKEEALREKRHHKLKADDPAVIYVYDYKRFQRWKVEMLPFVQADGRIQSMDDRVNDWKIQQVQKRMQKQREDQKKDKEDGDKKEKDFEHKK
;
A
#
# COMPACT_ATOMS: atom_id res chain seq x y z
N MET A 1 84.24 -6.72 -22.69
CA MET A 1 84.33 -6.46 -21.24
C MET A 1 82.89 -6.43 -20.73
N SER A 2 82.38 -7.54 -20.22
CA SER A 2 82.28 -7.82 -18.75
C SER A 2 81.40 -6.78 -18.06
N THR A 3 80.32 -7.07 -17.33
CA THR A 3 79.75 -8.29 -16.71
C THR A 3 78.32 -7.90 -16.27
N VAL A 4 77.29 -8.70 -16.53
CA VAL A 4 76.64 -9.63 -15.57
C VAL A 4 76.19 -8.97 -14.26
N PHE A 5 74.87 -8.88 -14.06
CA PHE A 5 74.21 -9.25 -12.81
C PHE A 5 72.75 -9.64 -13.09
N ASP A 6 72.52 -10.95 -13.19
CA ASP A 6 71.21 -11.60 -13.09
C ASP A 6 70.81 -11.73 -11.62
N PHE A 7 69.56 -11.39 -11.27
CA PHE A 7 68.70 -11.96 -10.20
C PHE A 7 67.49 -11.00 -10.07
N PHE A 8 66.22 -11.38 -10.19
CA PHE A 8 65.55 -12.53 -9.62
C PHE A 8 64.32 -12.92 -10.47
N GLU A 9 64.17 -14.22 -10.57
CA GLU A 9 63.07 -14.99 -11.13
C GLU A 9 61.72 -14.69 -10.45
N ASN A 10 60.65 -14.46 -11.21
CA ASN A 10 59.44 -15.23 -10.95
C ASN A 10 58.58 -15.39 -12.20
N LYS A 11 58.33 -16.65 -12.51
CA LYS A 11 57.50 -17.14 -13.60
C LYS A 11 56.04 -17.09 -13.16
N ASN A 12 55.18 -17.04 -14.16
CA ASN A 12 53.95 -17.84 -14.24
C ASN A 12 52.62 -17.28 -13.71
N LEU A 13 51.64 -17.56 -14.58
CA LEU A 13 50.21 -17.71 -14.35
C LEU A 13 49.37 -16.43 -14.24
N LEU A 14 49.07 -15.91 -15.44
CA LEU A 14 47.68 -15.70 -15.85
C LEU A 14 46.80 -16.83 -15.29
N ASN A 15 46.10 -16.55 -14.20
CA ASN A 15 45.03 -17.38 -13.67
C ASN A 15 43.73 -16.61 -13.81
N GLY A 16 42.82 -17.15 -14.62
CA GLY A 16 41.50 -16.63 -14.99
C GLY A 16 40.49 -16.46 -13.84
N LYS A 17 40.88 -15.79 -12.75
CA LYS A 17 40.01 -15.33 -11.67
C LYS A 17 39.88 -13.80 -11.63
N GLY A 18 40.81 -13.06 -12.27
CA GLY A 18 40.76 -11.60 -12.34
C GLY A 18 39.76 -11.02 -13.36
N VAL A 19 39.45 -11.77 -14.43
CA VAL A 19 38.52 -11.31 -15.47
C VAL A 19 37.06 -11.36 -15.01
N CYS A 20 36.70 -12.32 -14.15
CA CYS A 20 35.35 -12.39 -13.56
C CYS A 20 35.07 -11.27 -12.55
N LEU A 21 36.08 -10.76 -11.83
CA LEU A 21 35.88 -9.69 -10.86
C LEU A 21 35.61 -8.33 -11.54
N MET A 22 36.19 -8.11 -12.72
CA MET A 22 35.98 -6.88 -13.51
C MET A 22 34.60 -6.83 -14.20
N LEU A 23 33.98 -7.99 -14.47
CA LEU A 23 32.62 -8.05 -15.03
C LEU A 23 31.51 -7.85 -13.99
N PHE A 24 31.80 -8.00 -12.69
CA PHE A 24 30.84 -7.77 -11.60
C PHE A 24 30.75 -6.29 -11.16
N LEU A 25 31.77 -5.47 -11.44
CA LEU A 25 31.82 -4.06 -11.05
C LEU A 25 31.18 -3.10 -12.09
N GLY A 26 30.82 -3.58 -13.29
CA GLY A 26 30.21 -2.78 -14.34
C GLY A 26 28.69 -2.55 -14.22
N PHE A 27 28.00 -3.27 -13.33
CA PHE A 27 26.53 -3.25 -13.23
C PHE A 27 25.95 -2.27 -12.21
N ILE A 28 26.78 -1.55 -11.44
CA ILE A 28 26.30 -0.63 -10.39
C ILE A 28 26.05 0.80 -10.93
N SER A 29 26.42 1.09 -12.18
CA SER A 29 26.40 2.47 -12.71
C SER A 29 25.05 2.97 -13.25
N VAL A 30 23.94 2.24 -13.07
CA VAL A 30 22.61 2.80 -13.35
C VAL A 30 22.18 3.69 -12.18
N THR A 31 22.81 4.85 -12.05
CA THR A 31 22.32 5.91 -11.18
C THR A 31 21.05 6.47 -11.79
N SER A 32 19.91 6.12 -11.18
CA SER A 32 18.61 6.69 -11.49
C SER A 32 18.62 8.20 -11.22
N PHE A 33 18.87 9.00 -12.24
CA PHE A 33 18.43 10.40 -12.29
C PHE A 33 17.00 10.46 -12.82
N ALA A 34 16.08 9.78 -12.14
CA ALA A 34 14.66 9.96 -12.37
C ALA A 34 14.16 11.06 -11.43
N GLN A 35 13.83 12.23 -12.02
CA GLN A 35 13.02 13.31 -11.45
C GLN A 35 13.71 14.29 -10.47
N GLN A 36 14.44 15.27 -11.02
CA GLN A 36 14.50 16.61 -10.42
C GLN A 36 13.56 17.54 -11.18
N LYS A 37 12.24 17.38 -10.96
CA LYS A 37 11.33 18.50 -11.22
C LYS A 37 11.53 19.48 -10.08
N THR A 38 12.06 20.66 -10.39
CA THR A 38 12.13 21.78 -9.44
C THR A 38 10.71 22.09 -8.96
N ALA A 39 10.38 21.65 -7.75
CA ALA A 39 9.09 21.95 -7.14
C ALA A 39 9.04 23.46 -6.91
N LYS A 40 8.10 24.14 -7.58
CA LYS A 40 7.72 25.50 -7.16
C LYS A 40 7.33 25.44 -5.67
N PRO A 41 7.67 26.46 -4.86
CA PRO A 41 7.26 26.49 -3.46
C PRO A 41 5.74 26.40 -3.39
N ARG A 42 5.25 25.27 -2.87
CA ARG A 42 3.82 24.99 -2.74
C ARG A 42 3.27 25.90 -1.64
N LYS A 43 2.06 26.42 -1.83
CA LYS A 43 1.30 27.03 -0.72
C LYS A 43 1.19 26.01 0.42
N PRO A 44 1.06 26.44 1.68
CA PRO A 44 0.91 25.50 2.80
C PRO A 44 -0.21 24.51 2.48
N ASP A 45 0.10 23.23 2.63
CA ASP A 45 -0.83 22.16 2.26
C ASP A 45 -2.12 22.25 3.11
N PRO A 46 -3.28 21.98 2.50
CA PRO A 46 -4.55 21.99 3.20
C PRO A 46 -4.59 20.87 4.26
N GLU A 47 -5.41 21.05 5.28
CA GLU A 47 -5.45 20.15 6.46
C GLU A 47 -5.69 18.69 6.09
N TRP A 48 -6.56 18.41 5.11
CA TRP A 48 -6.83 17.05 4.65
C TRP A 48 -5.62 16.35 4.02
N VAL A 49 -4.67 17.10 3.45
CA VAL A 49 -3.42 16.55 2.93
C VAL A 49 -2.51 16.15 4.09
N LYS A 50 -2.39 17.01 5.09
CA LYS A 50 -1.60 16.75 6.30
C LYS A 50 -2.15 15.58 7.10
N ALA A 51 -3.48 15.43 7.15
CA ALA A 51 -4.13 14.34 7.87
C ALA A 51 -3.77 12.95 7.31
N MET A 52 -3.39 12.83 6.03
CA MET A 52 -2.92 11.55 5.48
C MET A 52 -1.54 11.13 5.99
N GLU A 53 -0.75 12.08 6.48
CA GLU A 53 0.64 11.86 6.92
C GLU A 53 0.76 11.79 8.44
N ASP A 54 -0.28 12.22 9.15
CA ASP A 54 -0.35 12.14 10.60
C ASP A 54 -0.74 10.72 11.05
N PRO A 55 0.12 10.00 11.79
CA PRO A 55 -0.21 8.67 12.31
C PRO A 55 -1.35 8.68 13.33
N ASN A 56 -1.68 9.84 13.90
CA ASN A 56 -2.76 10.01 14.88
C ASN A 56 -3.98 10.73 14.30
N ALA A 57 -4.09 10.82 12.96
CA ALA A 57 -5.20 11.48 12.33
C ALA A 57 -6.55 10.84 12.71
N ASN A 58 -7.54 11.69 13.01
CA ASN A 58 -8.92 11.26 13.15
C ASN A 58 -9.57 11.21 11.77
N TYR A 59 -10.13 10.04 11.42
CA TYR A 59 -10.71 9.78 10.11
C TYR A 59 -11.85 10.73 9.77
N TYR A 60 -12.78 10.96 10.70
CA TYR A 60 -13.94 11.81 10.46
C TYR A 60 -13.55 13.27 10.30
N GLN A 61 -12.56 13.74 11.07
CA GLN A 61 -12.03 15.10 10.92
C GLN A 61 -11.34 15.28 9.56
N ALA A 62 -10.54 14.30 9.14
CA ALA A 62 -9.87 14.33 7.84
C ALA A 62 -10.89 14.38 6.68
N VAL A 63 -11.94 13.56 6.73
CA VAL A 63 -13.02 13.56 5.73
C VAL A 63 -13.79 14.89 5.75
N ALA A 64 -14.12 15.42 6.92
CA ALA A 64 -14.78 16.71 7.03
C ALA A 64 -13.93 17.86 6.46
N ALA A 65 -12.62 17.87 6.72
CA ALA A 65 -11.69 18.84 6.18
C ALA A 65 -11.58 18.74 4.65
N PHE A 66 -11.58 17.51 4.11
CA PHE A 66 -11.60 17.27 2.67
C PHE A 66 -12.89 17.80 2.03
N ASP A 67 -14.05 17.44 2.58
CA ASP A 67 -15.34 17.86 2.05
C ASP A 67 -15.51 19.38 2.12
N ALA A 68 -15.08 20.00 3.23
CA ALA A 68 -15.10 21.45 3.39
C ALA A 68 -14.20 22.15 2.37
N TYR A 69 -13.00 21.60 2.09
CA TYR A 69 -12.08 22.17 1.12
C TYR A 69 -12.66 22.12 -0.31
N TRP A 70 -13.31 21.01 -0.69
CA TRP A 70 -13.83 20.79 -2.04
C TRP A 70 -15.27 21.27 -2.26
N LYS A 71 -16.02 21.66 -1.22
CA LYS A 71 -17.44 22.06 -1.30
C LYS A 71 -17.76 23.06 -2.41
N ASN A 72 -16.88 24.04 -2.65
CA ASN A 72 -17.07 25.10 -3.64
C ASN A 72 -16.01 25.05 -4.75
N LYS A 73 -15.40 23.88 -5.01
CA LYS A 73 -14.33 23.71 -6.00
C LYS A 73 -14.67 22.59 -6.98
N VAL A 74 -14.15 22.69 -8.19
CA VAL A 74 -14.23 21.59 -9.16
C VAL A 74 -13.31 20.47 -8.66
N LYS A 75 -13.85 19.27 -8.51
CA LYS A 75 -13.06 18.09 -8.14
C LYS A 75 -12.25 17.58 -9.34
N PRO A 76 -11.06 17.02 -9.14
CA PRO A 76 -10.31 16.35 -10.20
C PRO A 76 -11.13 15.21 -10.83
N ILE A 77 -11.01 15.02 -12.14
CA ILE A 77 -11.65 13.89 -12.85
C ILE A 77 -10.86 12.62 -12.54
N GLU A 78 -11.53 11.57 -12.07
CA GLU A 78 -10.93 10.26 -11.84
C GLU A 78 -11.00 9.38 -13.09
N GLU A 79 -10.02 8.49 -13.27
CA GLU A 79 -9.97 7.59 -14.44
C GLU A 79 -11.10 6.56 -14.40
N ASP A 80 -11.52 6.13 -13.21
CA ASP A 80 -12.59 5.15 -13.03
C ASP A 80 -13.95 5.72 -13.46
N GLU A 81 -14.20 7.02 -13.24
CA GLU A 81 -15.38 7.73 -13.79
C GLU A 81 -15.42 7.70 -15.32
N MET A 82 -14.26 7.51 -16.00
CA MET A 82 -14.21 7.43 -17.46
C MET A 82 -14.70 6.08 -18.00
N PHE A 83 -14.55 5.00 -17.22
CA PHE A 83 -14.93 3.64 -17.63
C PHE A 83 -16.36 3.29 -17.22
N GLU A 84 -16.86 3.83 -16.10
CA GLU A 84 -18.23 3.57 -15.62
C GLU A 84 -19.32 4.23 -16.47
N THR A 85 -19.00 5.23 -17.30
CA THR A 85 -19.97 5.92 -18.17
C THR A 85 -20.50 5.10 -19.36
N GLY A 86 -20.10 3.83 -19.52
CA GLY A 86 -20.59 2.96 -20.59
C GLY A 86 -22.09 2.65 -20.48
N GLY A 87 -22.96 3.62 -20.79
CA GLY A 87 -24.41 3.46 -20.82
C GLY A 87 -25.23 4.73 -20.56
N GLU A 88 -24.68 5.75 -19.90
CA GLU A 88 -25.42 6.97 -19.53
C GLU A 88 -24.90 8.20 -20.28
N LYS A 89 -25.57 8.56 -21.39
CA LYS A 89 -25.23 9.72 -22.24
C LYS A 89 -25.07 11.02 -21.47
N GLU A 90 -25.89 11.25 -20.45
CA GLU A 90 -25.88 12.48 -19.64
C GLU A 90 -24.59 12.60 -18.81
N LYS A 91 -24.13 11.50 -18.19
CA LYS A 91 -22.84 11.48 -17.47
C LYS A 91 -21.67 11.62 -18.44
N GLU A 92 -21.76 11.02 -19.62
CA GLU A 92 -20.73 11.13 -20.66
C GLU A 92 -20.56 12.57 -21.14
N GLU A 93 -21.67 13.28 -21.41
CA GLU A 93 -21.68 14.68 -21.81
C GLU A 93 -21.13 15.59 -20.70
N ALA A 94 -21.55 15.40 -19.44
CA ALA A 94 -21.03 16.16 -18.30
C ALA A 94 -19.52 15.96 -18.09
N LEU A 95 -19.00 14.74 -18.27
CA LEU A 95 -17.56 14.48 -18.26
C LEU A 95 -16.86 15.15 -19.44
N ARG A 96 -17.49 15.19 -20.61
CA ARG A 96 -16.96 15.84 -21.81
C ARG A 96 -16.84 17.35 -21.61
N GLU A 97 -17.83 17.98 -21.02
CA GLU A 97 -17.78 19.40 -20.65
C GLU A 97 -16.69 19.70 -19.61
N LYS A 98 -16.55 18.85 -18.58
CA LYS A 98 -15.45 18.95 -17.61
C LYS A 98 -14.07 18.79 -18.26
N ARG A 99 -13.94 17.93 -19.28
CA ARG A 99 -12.70 17.77 -20.08
C ARG A 99 -12.40 19.00 -20.95
N HIS A 100 -13.44 19.62 -21.52
CA HIS A 100 -13.30 20.80 -22.37
C HIS A 100 -13.10 22.10 -21.59
N HIS A 101 -13.48 22.13 -20.31
CA HIS A 101 -13.13 23.22 -19.41
C HIS A 101 -11.61 23.28 -19.23
N LYS A 102 -10.96 24.28 -19.83
CA LYS A 102 -9.54 24.55 -19.64
C LYS A 102 -9.30 25.01 -18.20
N LEU A 103 -9.02 24.06 -17.31
CA LEU A 103 -8.54 24.35 -15.97
C LEU A 103 -7.21 25.11 -16.09
N LYS A 104 -7.07 26.17 -15.30
CA LYS A 104 -5.83 26.94 -15.24
C LYS A 104 -4.77 26.11 -14.49
N ALA A 105 -3.50 26.34 -14.77
CA ALA A 105 -2.41 25.67 -14.03
C ALA A 105 -2.48 25.93 -12.51
N ASP A 106 -3.10 27.03 -12.10
CA ASP A 106 -3.28 27.42 -10.70
C ASP A 106 -4.59 26.90 -10.07
N ASP A 107 -5.39 26.15 -10.82
CA ASP A 107 -6.64 25.58 -10.32
C ASP A 107 -6.34 24.50 -9.27
N PRO A 108 -6.98 24.52 -8.07
CA PRO A 108 -6.85 23.46 -7.09
C PRO A 108 -7.07 22.05 -7.66
N ALA A 109 -7.96 21.91 -8.64
CA ALA A 109 -8.22 20.64 -9.33
C ALA A 109 -6.98 20.10 -10.04
N VAL A 110 -6.09 20.97 -10.54
CA VAL A 110 -4.85 20.62 -11.24
C VAL A 110 -3.69 20.45 -10.25
N ILE A 111 -3.61 21.33 -9.24
CA ILE A 111 -2.53 21.32 -8.24
C ILE A 111 -2.59 20.07 -7.36
N TYR A 112 -3.80 19.63 -6.99
CA TYR A 112 -4.03 18.57 -6.01
C TYR A 112 -4.57 17.27 -6.62
N VAL A 113 -4.45 17.05 -7.94
CA VAL A 113 -4.91 15.79 -8.59
C VAL A 113 -4.35 14.56 -7.87
N TYR A 114 -3.03 14.56 -7.63
CA TYR A 114 -2.35 13.42 -7.02
C TYR A 114 -2.80 13.21 -5.57
N ASP A 115 -2.84 14.29 -4.79
CA ASP A 115 -3.25 14.22 -3.38
C ASP A 115 -4.72 13.82 -3.24
N TYR A 116 -5.59 14.28 -4.13
CA TYR A 116 -6.99 13.91 -4.17
C TYR A 116 -7.15 12.40 -4.35
N LYS A 117 -6.48 11.82 -5.35
CA LYS A 117 -6.47 10.36 -5.58
C LYS A 117 -5.89 9.60 -4.38
N ARG A 118 -4.79 10.12 -3.80
CA ARG A 118 -4.16 9.55 -2.59
C ARG A 118 -5.15 9.54 -1.42
N PHE A 119 -5.91 10.62 -1.23
CA PHE A 119 -6.90 10.73 -0.15
C PHE A 119 -8.09 9.79 -0.35
N GLN A 120 -8.61 9.68 -1.56
CA GLN A 120 -9.69 8.74 -1.85
C GLN A 120 -9.29 7.29 -1.54
N ARG A 121 -8.07 6.91 -1.95
CA ARG A 121 -7.51 5.60 -1.61
C ARG A 121 -7.34 5.44 -0.09
N TRP A 122 -6.72 6.41 0.57
CA TRP A 122 -6.53 6.41 2.02
C TRP A 122 -7.86 6.26 2.76
N LYS A 123 -8.92 6.94 2.30
CA LYS A 123 -10.26 6.88 2.88
C LYS A 123 -10.84 5.46 2.82
N VAL A 124 -10.62 4.73 1.73
CA VAL A 124 -11.07 3.32 1.58
C VAL A 124 -10.19 2.38 2.39
N GLU A 125 -8.87 2.56 2.35
CA GLU A 125 -7.91 1.72 3.07
C GLU A 125 -8.05 1.83 4.59
N MET A 126 -8.35 3.02 5.10
CA MET A 126 -8.46 3.25 6.55
C MET A 126 -9.82 2.86 7.11
N LEU A 127 -10.90 2.93 6.32
CA LEU A 127 -12.28 2.69 6.77
C LEU A 127 -12.48 1.42 7.62
N PRO A 128 -11.90 0.25 7.27
CA PRO A 128 -12.05 -0.98 8.08
C PRO A 128 -11.41 -0.89 9.46
N PHE A 129 -10.49 0.05 9.66
CA PHE A 129 -9.71 0.24 10.88
C PHE A 129 -10.17 1.45 11.69
N VAL A 130 -11.29 2.09 11.30
CA VAL A 130 -11.85 3.24 12.00
C VAL A 130 -12.71 2.77 13.17
N GLN A 131 -12.42 3.28 14.35
CA GLN A 131 -13.20 3.07 15.56
C GLN A 131 -14.42 4.01 15.60
N ALA A 132 -15.37 3.76 16.50
CA ALA A 132 -16.61 4.54 16.60
C ALA A 132 -16.38 6.04 16.92
N ASP A 133 -15.25 6.38 17.53
CA ASP A 133 -14.81 7.76 17.83
C ASP A 133 -14.07 8.44 16.65
N GLY A 134 -13.84 7.71 15.56
CA GLY A 134 -13.10 8.17 14.39
C GLY A 134 -11.59 7.97 14.48
N ARG A 135 -11.07 7.39 15.56
CA ARG A 135 -9.65 7.04 15.66
C ARG A 135 -9.32 5.88 14.74
N ILE A 136 -8.19 5.97 14.04
CA ILE A 136 -7.67 4.87 13.22
C ILE A 136 -6.88 3.93 14.14
N GLN A 137 -7.21 2.63 14.11
CA GLN A 137 -6.48 1.62 14.89
C GLN A 137 -4.99 1.61 14.52
N SER A 138 -4.14 1.62 15.55
CA SER A 138 -2.70 1.54 15.39
C SER A 138 -2.28 0.17 14.87
N MET A 139 -1.06 0.06 14.35
CA MET A 139 -0.54 -1.24 13.88
C MET A 139 -0.48 -2.27 15.02
N ASP A 140 -0.09 -1.84 16.22
CA ASP A 140 0.00 -2.72 17.39
C ASP A 140 -1.38 -3.26 17.79
N ASP A 141 -2.41 -2.41 17.76
CA ASP A 141 -3.79 -2.82 18.03
C ASP A 141 -4.26 -3.87 17.02
N ARG A 142 -3.98 -3.65 15.73
CA ARG A 142 -4.33 -4.60 14.65
C ARG A 142 -3.64 -5.96 14.83
N VAL A 143 -2.36 -5.95 15.23
CA VAL A 143 -1.61 -7.18 15.51
C VAL A 143 -2.21 -7.91 16.72
N ASN A 144 -2.65 -7.17 17.74
CA ASN A 144 -3.29 -7.77 18.91
C ASN A 144 -4.64 -8.40 18.56
N ASP A 145 -5.48 -7.69 17.81
CA ASP A 145 -6.77 -8.21 17.33
C ASP A 145 -6.58 -9.50 16.52
N TRP A 146 -5.57 -9.54 15.65
CA TRP A 146 -5.21 -10.74 14.90
C TRP A 146 -4.82 -11.90 15.82
N LYS A 147 -3.97 -11.66 16.84
CA LYS A 147 -3.58 -12.70 17.81
C LYS A 147 -4.79 -13.24 18.56
N ILE A 148 -5.70 -12.37 19.00
CA ILE A 148 -6.95 -12.75 19.67
C ILE A 148 -7.80 -13.65 18.75
N GLN A 149 -7.97 -13.25 17.49
CA GLN A 149 -8.71 -14.05 16.50
C GLN A 149 -8.10 -15.43 16.29
N GLN A 150 -6.76 -15.54 16.28
CA GLN A 150 -6.08 -16.85 16.15
C GLN A 150 -6.38 -17.76 17.34
N VAL A 151 -6.34 -17.22 18.56
CA VAL A 151 -6.65 -17.99 19.78
C VAL A 151 -8.12 -18.42 19.77
N GLN A 152 -9.04 -17.53 19.44
CA GLN A 152 -10.47 -17.83 19.38
C GLN A 152 -10.78 -18.95 18.36
N LYS A 153 -10.19 -18.89 17.16
CA LYS A 153 -10.35 -19.95 16.15
C LYS A 153 -9.88 -21.32 16.66
N ARG A 154 -8.75 -21.37 17.36
CA ARG A 154 -8.24 -22.62 17.96
C ARG A 154 -9.17 -23.16 19.04
N MET A 155 -9.66 -22.29 19.92
CA MET A 155 -10.60 -22.67 20.99
C MET A 155 -11.93 -23.15 20.42
N GLN A 156 -12.44 -22.51 19.38
CA GLN A 156 -13.67 -22.94 18.71
C GLN A 156 -13.51 -24.33 18.10
N LYS A 157 -12.41 -24.57 17.37
CA LYS A 157 -12.13 -25.89 16.79
C LYS A 157 -12.05 -26.98 17.87
N GLN A 158 -11.36 -26.73 18.98
CA GLN A 158 -11.28 -27.69 20.09
C GLN A 158 -12.64 -28.01 20.69
N ARG A 159 -13.54 -27.01 20.81
CA ARG A 159 -14.91 -27.23 21.29
C ARG A 159 -15.74 -28.06 20.30
N GLU A 160 -15.58 -27.82 19.01
CA GLU A 160 -16.25 -28.60 17.96
C GLU A 160 -15.78 -30.06 17.94
N ASP A 161 -14.47 -30.29 18.09
CA ASP A 161 -13.89 -31.64 18.16
C ASP A 161 -14.40 -32.39 19.41
N GLN A 162 -14.38 -31.74 20.59
CA GLN A 162 -14.92 -32.33 21.82
C GLN A 162 -16.43 -32.65 21.73
N LYS A 163 -17.20 -31.84 21.00
CA LYS A 163 -18.63 -32.09 20.81
C LYS A 163 -18.86 -33.31 19.93
N LYS A 164 -18.08 -33.47 18.85
CA LYS A 164 -18.14 -34.66 17.98
C LYS A 164 -17.76 -35.93 18.74
N ASP A 165 -16.69 -35.88 19.54
CA ASP A 165 -16.26 -37.03 20.35
C ASP A 165 -17.34 -37.49 21.34
N LYS A 166 -18.05 -36.54 21.95
CA LYS A 166 -19.21 -36.83 22.82
C LYS A 166 -20.38 -37.44 22.04
N GLU A 167 -20.74 -36.86 20.90
CA GLU A 167 -21.84 -37.37 20.05
C GLU A 167 -21.55 -38.80 19.54
N ASP A 168 -20.30 -39.11 19.19
CA ASP A 168 -19.89 -40.44 18.74
C ASP A 168 -19.80 -41.44 19.89
N GLY A 169 -19.45 -40.98 21.10
CA GLY A 169 -19.51 -41.76 22.34
C GLY A 169 -20.96 -42.18 22.67
N ASP A 170 -21.88 -41.22 22.72
CA ASP A 170 -23.29 -41.46 23.04
C ASP A 170 -23.97 -42.41 22.03
N LYS A 171 -23.61 -42.34 20.73
CA LYS A 171 -24.10 -43.29 19.71
C LYS A 171 -23.64 -44.71 19.98
N LYS A 172 -22.34 -44.90 20.28
CA LYS A 172 -21.77 -46.23 20.58
C LYS A 172 -22.39 -46.85 21.83
N GLU A 173 -22.70 -46.03 22.85
CA GLU A 173 -23.37 -46.49 24.07
C GLU A 173 -24.80 -46.99 23.77
N LYS A 174 -25.59 -46.22 23.01
CA LYS A 174 -26.94 -46.64 22.59
C LYS A 174 -26.95 -47.90 21.73
N ASP A 175 -25.98 -48.05 20.83
CA ASP A 175 -25.83 -49.24 19.98
C ASP A 175 -25.47 -50.49 20.81
N PHE A 176 -24.81 -50.31 21.95
CA PHE A 176 -24.46 -51.40 22.86
C PHE A 176 -25.66 -51.85 23.71
N GLU A 177 -26.50 -50.91 24.16
CA GLU A 177 -27.71 -51.23 24.93
C GLU A 177 -28.75 -51.99 24.11
N HIS A 178 -28.92 -51.68 22.82
CA HIS A 178 -29.87 -52.39 21.93
C HIS A 178 -29.46 -53.83 21.58
N LYS A 179 -28.22 -54.25 21.87
CA LYS A 179 -27.70 -55.60 21.59
C LYS A 179 -27.77 -56.56 22.77
N LYS A 180 -28.19 -56.10 23.95
CA LYS A 180 -28.45 -56.94 25.13
C LYS A 180 -29.92 -57.37 25.17
#